data_AF-K9YZ44-F1
#
_entry.id   AF-K9YZ44-F1
#
_cell.length_a   1.000
_cell.length_b   1.000
_cell.length_c   1.000
_cell.angle_alpha   90.00
_cell.angle_beta   90.00
_cell.angle_gamma   90.00
#
_symmetry.space_group_name_H-M   'P 1'
#
loop_
_entity.id
_entity.type
_entity.pdbx_description
1 polymer ?
#
loop_
_entity_poly.entity_id
_entity_poly.type
_entity_poly.pdbx_seq_one_letter_code
_entity_poly.pdbx_strand_id
1 'polypeptide(L)'
;MGEGKIKIKINKNLMSAIVIFDIDGVIRDVTNSYRRALADTVEHFTNNHYRPSMEDIDSLKAEGIWNNDWLGSQELIYRYFEQMGKSRDEINLNYEEIVDFFQRRYRGQNLEQPTSWDGYISSEPLLVSREYFEILDKNNLYWGFFSGATNGSAQYILQRRLGLENPVLVAMDDAPSKPDPTGLFLAVNLLEEKLSLDNSLPVIYLGDTVADIITVMKAKEIKPEREWIAVGVLPPHVSNDNEKGDKYRQQLIDSGASFVVNQITDFYDF
;
A
#
# COMPACT_ATOMS: atom_id res chain seq x y z
N MET A 1 -15.76 -31.05 -14.04
CA MET A 1 -16.75 -30.01 -14.39
C MET A 1 -16.43 -28.83 -13.50
N GLY A 2 -15.72 -27.79 -13.89
CA GLY A 2 -15.36 -27.32 -15.22
C GLY A 2 -15.77 -25.86 -15.38
N GLU A 3 -15.56 -25.00 -14.38
CA GLU A 3 -16.04 -23.62 -14.40
C GLU A 3 -14.99 -22.71 -13.74
N GLY A 4 -14.59 -21.66 -14.47
CA GLY A 4 -13.98 -20.50 -13.83
C GLY A 4 -12.46 -20.37 -13.86
N LYS A 5 -11.73 -21.06 -14.75
CA LYS A 5 -10.53 -20.41 -15.30
C LYS A 5 -11.06 -19.21 -16.09
N ILE A 6 -11.24 -18.08 -15.41
CA ILE A 6 -11.39 -16.77 -16.02
C ILE A 6 -10.08 -16.56 -16.77
N LYS A 7 -10.05 -17.13 -17.98
CA LYS A 7 -9.28 -16.65 -19.10
C LYS A 7 -9.78 -15.23 -19.32
N ILE A 8 -9.27 -14.29 -18.55
CA ILE A 8 -8.87 -13.06 -19.19
C ILE A 8 -7.76 -13.55 -20.12
N LYS A 9 -8.17 -13.84 -21.35
CA LYS A 9 -7.32 -13.58 -22.49
C LYS A 9 -6.96 -12.11 -22.35
N ILE A 10 -5.98 -11.79 -21.51
CA ILE A 10 -5.01 -10.81 -21.90
C ILE A 10 -4.46 -11.48 -23.14
N ASN A 11 -5.00 -11.06 -24.28
CA ASN A 11 -4.57 -11.56 -25.56
C ASN A 11 -3.04 -11.51 -25.45
N LYS A 12 -2.31 -12.54 -25.88
CA LYS A 12 -0.86 -12.38 -26.16
C LYS A 12 -0.56 -11.21 -27.14
N ASN A 13 -1.62 -10.52 -27.61
CA ASN A 13 -1.70 -9.27 -28.36
C ASN A 13 -2.27 -8.07 -27.56
N LEU A 14 -2.14 -7.96 -26.22
CA LEU A 14 -2.17 -6.62 -25.62
C LEU A 14 -0.90 -5.91 -26.15
N MET A 15 -1.04 -5.19 -27.26
CA MET A 15 0.12 -4.64 -27.98
C MET A 15 0.92 -3.66 -27.11
N SER A 16 0.27 -3.00 -26.13
CA SER A 16 0.86 -2.17 -25.08
C SER A 16 -0.20 -1.84 -24.02
N ALA A 17 0.21 -1.57 -22.78
CA ALA A 17 -0.67 -1.07 -21.73
C ALA A 17 0.10 -0.18 -20.74
N ILE A 18 -0.62 0.63 -19.98
CA ILE A 18 -0.09 1.34 -18.81
C ILE A 18 -0.44 0.54 -17.55
N VAL A 19 0.54 0.30 -16.68
CA VAL A 19 0.39 -0.48 -15.45
C VAL A 19 0.74 0.40 -14.26
N ILE A 20 -0.25 0.70 -13.42
CA ILE A 20 -0.07 1.49 -12.21
C ILE A 20 -0.11 0.57 -10.99
N PHE A 21 0.91 0.68 -10.15
CA PHE A 21 1.02 -0.12 -8.94
C PHE A 21 0.75 0.75 -7.70
N ASP A 22 -0.03 0.24 -6.75
CA ASP A 22 0.15 0.66 -5.36
C ASP A 22 1.51 0.15 -4.83
N ILE A 23 1.95 0.62 -3.67
CA ILE A 23 3.25 0.27 -3.08
C ILE A 23 3.08 -0.62 -1.83
N ASP A 24 2.18 -0.26 -0.91
CA ASP A 24 2.10 -0.88 0.41
C ASP A 24 1.18 -2.10 0.32
N GLY A 25 1.73 -3.31 0.49
CA GLY A 25 0.98 -4.56 0.27
C GLY A 25 1.10 -5.11 -1.15
N VAL A 26 1.60 -4.31 -2.11
CA VAL A 26 1.84 -4.70 -3.50
C VAL A 26 3.33 -4.83 -3.83
N ILE A 27 4.12 -3.80 -3.55
CA ILE A 27 5.56 -3.75 -3.88
C ILE A 27 6.42 -4.14 -2.67
N ARG A 28 5.92 -3.83 -1.47
CA ARG A 28 6.58 -4.18 -0.20
C ARG A 28 5.56 -4.68 0.81
N ASP A 29 6.01 -5.50 1.75
CA ASP A 29 5.22 -5.89 2.92
C ASP A 29 5.53 -4.96 4.10
N VAL A 30 4.55 -4.14 4.45
CA VAL A 30 4.65 -3.18 5.56
C VAL A 30 4.05 -3.70 6.87
N THR A 31 3.48 -4.91 6.87
CA THR A 31 2.67 -5.42 7.99
C THR A 31 3.46 -5.43 9.29
N ASN A 32 4.71 -5.92 9.25
CA ASN A 32 5.53 -6.05 10.44
C ASN A 32 6.15 -4.72 10.90
N SER A 33 6.49 -3.82 9.98
CA SER A 33 7.22 -2.59 10.31
C SER A 33 6.35 -1.59 11.07
N TYR A 34 5.13 -1.32 10.59
CA TYR A 34 4.19 -0.43 11.26
C TYR A 34 3.73 -1.00 12.61
N ARG A 35 3.39 -2.29 12.67
CA ARG A 35 2.99 -2.95 13.93
C ARG A 35 4.10 -2.93 14.96
N ARG A 36 5.35 -3.14 14.54
CA ARG A 36 6.50 -3.05 15.42
C ARG A 36 6.75 -1.62 15.91
N ALA A 37 6.64 -0.62 15.03
CA ALA A 37 6.77 0.79 15.41
C ALA A 37 5.68 1.20 16.42
N LEU A 38 4.43 0.77 16.19
CA LEU A 38 3.31 0.96 17.11
C LEU A 38 3.61 0.31 18.48
N ALA A 39 4.01 -0.97 18.49
CA ALA A 39 4.30 -1.68 19.73
C ALA A 39 5.44 -1.05 20.53
N ASP A 40 6.52 -0.64 19.86
CA ASP A 40 7.63 0.11 20.49
C ASP A 40 7.17 1.45 21.07
N THR A 41 6.27 2.14 20.37
CA THR A 41 5.75 3.44 20.80
C THR A 41 4.92 3.27 22.07
N VAL A 42 3.99 2.31 22.08
CA VAL A 42 3.19 2.02 23.28
C VAL A 42 4.08 1.58 24.45
N GLU A 43 5.07 0.72 24.21
CA GLU A 43 6.02 0.29 25.24
C GLU A 43 6.80 1.47 25.83
N HIS A 44 7.26 2.39 24.99
CA HIS A 44 7.99 3.57 25.45
C HIS A 44 7.12 4.47 26.35
N PHE A 45 5.92 4.84 25.89
CA PHE A 45 5.04 5.77 26.61
C PHE A 45 4.33 5.14 27.81
N THR A 46 4.41 3.82 27.96
CA THR A 46 3.96 3.10 29.17
C THR A 46 5.12 2.71 30.09
N ASN A 47 6.31 3.31 29.92
CA ASN A 47 7.51 3.03 30.72
C ASN A 47 7.91 1.53 30.74
N ASN A 48 7.78 0.87 29.60
CA ASN A 48 8.03 -0.57 29.39
C ASN A 48 7.09 -1.51 30.17
N HIS A 49 5.95 -1.01 30.66
CA HIS A 49 4.97 -1.85 31.36
C HIS A 49 3.98 -2.55 30.43
N TYR A 50 3.75 -1.99 29.23
CA TYR A 50 2.84 -2.59 28.27
C TYR A 50 3.37 -2.51 26.85
N ARG A 51 3.54 -3.67 26.23
CA ARG A 51 3.83 -3.81 24.81
C ARG A 51 2.68 -4.58 24.15
N PRO A 52 1.92 -3.98 23.24
CA PRO A 52 0.78 -4.64 22.61
C PRO A 52 1.24 -5.83 21.77
N SER A 53 0.49 -6.92 21.86
CA SER A 53 0.66 -8.09 21.02
C SER A 53 0.14 -7.85 19.59
N MET A 54 0.42 -8.75 18.66
CA MET A 54 -0.18 -8.68 17.31
C MET A 54 -1.71 -8.75 17.38
N GLU A 55 -2.25 -9.54 18.30
CA GLU A 55 -3.69 -9.70 18.53
C GLU A 55 -4.31 -8.43 19.12
N ASP A 56 -3.61 -7.72 20.00
CA ASP A 56 -4.07 -6.43 20.54
C ASP A 56 -4.19 -5.39 19.40
N ILE A 57 -3.20 -5.36 18.51
CA ILE A 57 -3.19 -4.45 17.36
C ILE A 57 -4.27 -4.83 16.35
N ASP A 58 -4.49 -6.12 16.10
CA ASP A 58 -5.59 -6.60 15.24
C ASP A 58 -6.95 -6.21 15.81
N SER A 59 -7.13 -6.37 17.12
CA SER A 59 -8.36 -6.00 17.81
C SER A 59 -8.61 -4.50 17.73
N LEU A 60 -7.57 -3.68 17.91
CA LEU A 60 -7.64 -2.24 17.73
C LEU A 60 -8.04 -1.88 16.29
N LYS A 61 -7.38 -2.46 15.28
CA LYS A 61 -7.67 -2.19 13.85
C LYS A 61 -9.09 -2.62 13.48
N ALA A 62 -9.60 -3.71 14.05
CA ALA A 62 -10.94 -4.21 13.81
C ALA A 62 -12.06 -3.24 14.25
N GLU A 63 -11.76 -2.26 15.11
CA GLU A 63 -12.71 -1.20 15.49
C GLU A 63 -13.00 -0.22 14.34
N GLY A 64 -12.18 -0.18 13.30
CA GLY A 64 -12.43 0.58 12.07
C GLY A 64 -12.35 2.11 12.19
N ILE A 65 -11.92 2.64 13.35
CA ILE A 65 -11.80 4.08 13.60
C ILE A 65 -10.33 4.56 13.68
N TRP A 66 -9.38 3.65 13.87
CA TRP A 66 -7.96 3.96 14.05
C TRP A 66 -7.19 3.86 12.72
N ASN A 67 -7.52 4.78 11.81
CA ASN A 67 -7.01 4.78 10.43
C ASN A 67 -5.53 5.15 10.30
N ASN A 68 -4.92 5.67 11.36
CA ASN A 68 -3.49 6.00 11.43
C ASN A 68 -2.88 5.32 12.66
N ASP A 69 -1.74 4.63 12.47
CA ASP A 69 -1.02 3.95 13.54
C ASP A 69 -0.51 4.87 14.65
N TRP A 70 -0.36 6.18 14.40
CA TRP A 70 -0.04 7.15 15.46
C TRP A 70 -1.20 7.34 16.43
N LEU A 71 -2.42 7.49 15.91
CA LEU A 71 -3.64 7.55 16.73
C LEU A 71 -3.90 6.21 17.43
N GLY A 72 -3.65 5.10 16.73
CA GLY A 72 -3.74 3.76 17.34
C GLY A 72 -2.75 3.56 18.48
N SER A 73 -1.51 4.05 18.33
CA SER A 73 -0.51 4.05 19.41
C SER A 73 -0.99 4.86 20.61
N GLN A 74 -1.47 6.08 20.37
CA GLN A 74 -2.01 6.94 21.43
C GLN A 74 -3.18 6.28 22.18
N GLU A 75 -4.12 5.68 21.45
CA GLU A 75 -5.26 5.01 22.06
C GLU A 75 -4.84 3.84 22.96
N LEU A 76 -3.91 3.00 22.51
CA LEU A 76 -3.43 1.89 23.34
C LEU A 76 -2.70 2.37 24.61
N ILE A 77 -1.99 3.49 24.54
CA ILE A 77 -1.37 4.12 25.72
C ILE A 77 -2.46 4.59 26.69
N TYR A 78 -3.52 5.25 26.21
CA TYR A 78 -4.65 5.65 27.06
C TYR A 78 -5.33 4.44 27.70
N ARG A 79 -5.65 3.41 26.93
CA ARG A 79 -6.29 2.18 27.44
C ARG A 79 -5.47 1.51 28.54
N TYR A 80 -4.14 1.49 28.39
CA TYR A 80 -3.25 0.98 29.44
C TYR A 80 -3.42 1.77 30.74
N PHE A 81 -3.40 3.10 30.70
CA PHE A 81 -3.54 3.91 31.91
C PHE A 81 -4.95 3.87 32.52
N GLU A 82 -5.99 3.76 31.69
CA GLU A 82 -7.37 3.53 32.12
C GLU A 82 -7.50 2.21 32.91
N GLN A 83 -6.84 1.15 32.44
CA GLN A 83 -6.78 -0.14 33.17
C GLN A 83 -6.04 -0.02 34.51
N MET A 84 -5.10 0.93 34.63
CA MET A 84 -4.41 1.26 35.88
C MET A 84 -5.21 2.22 36.79
N GLY A 85 -6.45 2.56 36.41
CA GLY A 85 -7.35 3.41 37.18
C GLY A 85 -7.12 4.91 37.03
N LYS A 86 -6.37 5.34 36.01
CA LYS A 86 -6.16 6.76 35.69
C LYS A 86 -7.13 7.20 34.60
N SER A 87 -7.73 8.37 34.75
CA SER A 87 -8.50 9.00 33.67
C SER A 87 -7.59 9.57 32.59
N ARG A 88 -8.09 9.73 31.35
CA ARG A 88 -7.31 10.29 30.23
C ARG A 88 -6.81 11.71 30.54
N ASP A 89 -7.59 12.51 31.25
CA ASP A 89 -7.22 13.88 31.65
C ASP A 89 -6.02 13.94 32.59
N GLU A 90 -5.73 12.84 33.32
CA GLU A 90 -4.54 12.72 34.18
C GLU A 90 -3.28 12.33 33.39
N ILE A 91 -3.43 11.93 32.12
CA ILE A 91 -2.31 11.51 31.27
C ILE A 91 -2.00 12.64 30.28
N ASN A 92 -0.92 13.36 30.57
CA ASN A 92 -0.41 14.41 29.68
C ASN A 92 0.37 13.81 28.49
N LEU A 93 -0.32 13.11 27.58
CA LEU A 93 0.29 12.62 26.35
C LEU A 93 0.43 13.74 25.32
N ASN A 94 1.65 13.98 24.87
CA ASN A 94 1.90 14.83 23.73
C ASN A 94 1.83 14.00 22.43
N TYR A 95 0.85 14.30 21.59
CA TYR A 95 0.68 13.61 20.31
C TYR A 95 1.89 13.77 19.38
N GLU A 96 2.54 14.93 19.37
CA GLU A 96 3.71 15.17 18.53
C GLU A 96 4.90 14.31 18.95
N GLU A 97 5.08 14.09 20.25
CA GLU A 97 6.13 13.19 20.78
C GLU A 97 5.85 11.72 20.40
N ILE A 98 4.58 11.29 20.41
CA ILE A 98 4.17 9.96 19.95
C ILE A 98 4.52 9.79 18.47
N VAL A 99 4.18 10.78 17.64
CA VAL A 99 4.48 10.78 16.20
C VAL A 99 6.00 10.76 15.97
N ASP A 100 6.77 11.63 16.63
CA ASP A 100 8.23 11.68 16.49
C ASP A 100 8.88 10.35 16.89
N PHE A 101 8.52 9.79 18.04
CA PHE A 101 9.06 8.49 18.48
C PHE A 101 8.72 7.38 17.49
N PHE A 102 7.46 7.29 17.07
CA PHE A 102 7.02 6.32 16.07
C PHE A 102 7.84 6.44 14.78
N GLN A 103 7.97 7.67 14.27
CA GLN A 103 8.68 7.94 13.02
C GLN A 103 10.17 7.60 13.15
N ARG A 104 10.80 7.85 14.30
CA ARG A 104 12.20 7.44 14.55
C ARG A 104 12.39 5.93 14.57
N ARG A 105 11.39 5.18 15.03
CA ARG A 105 11.41 3.70 14.91
C ARG A 105 11.23 3.25 13.47
N TYR A 106 10.27 3.86 12.78
CA TYR A 106 9.90 3.46 11.43
C TYR A 106 10.94 3.85 10.37
N ARG A 107 11.33 5.12 10.32
CA ARG A 107 12.25 5.72 9.35
C ARG A 107 13.70 5.69 9.83
N GLY A 108 13.93 5.76 11.13
CA GLY A 108 15.28 5.80 11.70
C GLY A 108 15.67 7.21 12.18
N GLN A 109 16.97 7.48 12.30
CA GLN A 109 17.45 8.69 12.99
C GLN A 109 17.25 9.98 12.18
N ASN A 110 17.37 9.90 10.85
CA ASN A 110 17.40 11.05 9.95
C ASN A 110 16.10 11.18 9.14
N LEU A 111 15.03 11.64 9.82
CA LEU A 111 13.68 11.69 9.27
C LEU A 111 13.57 12.47 7.94
N GLU A 112 14.35 13.53 7.79
CA GLU A 112 14.31 14.45 6.64
C GLU A 112 15.11 13.96 5.42
N GLN A 113 15.91 12.90 5.55
CA GLN A 113 16.71 12.36 4.45
C GLN A 113 16.33 10.91 4.17
N PRO A 114 15.28 10.66 3.36
CA PRO A 114 14.80 9.32 3.03
C PRO A 114 15.90 8.36 2.61
N THR A 115 16.85 8.82 1.78
CA THR A 115 17.97 8.00 1.29
C THR A 115 18.89 7.46 2.39
N SER A 116 18.83 8.01 3.61
CA SER A 116 19.64 7.60 4.77
C SER A 116 18.87 6.83 5.84
N TRP A 117 17.58 6.56 5.61
CA TRP A 117 16.73 5.85 6.57
C TRP A 117 17.25 4.45 6.91
N ASP A 118 17.35 4.19 8.21
CA ASP A 118 17.91 2.99 8.84
C ASP A 118 16.95 2.35 9.85
N GLY A 119 15.71 2.84 9.93
CA GLY A 119 14.65 2.29 10.78
C GLY A 119 14.02 1.01 10.20
N TYR A 120 12.85 0.62 10.71
CA TYR A 120 12.15 -0.61 10.30
C TYR A 120 11.84 -0.71 8.82
N ILE A 121 11.62 0.41 8.14
CA ILE A 121 11.45 0.49 6.69
C ILE A 121 12.63 -0.13 5.91
N SER A 122 13.84 -0.11 6.47
CA SER A 122 15.05 -0.69 5.85
C SER A 122 15.04 -2.22 5.78
N SER A 123 14.16 -2.87 6.56
CA SER A 123 14.06 -4.33 6.69
C SER A 123 12.77 -4.91 6.12
N GLU A 124 11.88 -4.06 5.59
CA GLU A 124 10.64 -4.51 4.97
C GLU A 124 10.94 -5.44 3.77
N PRO A 125 10.25 -6.60 3.67
CA PRO A 125 10.32 -7.46 2.50
C PRO A 125 9.86 -6.73 1.24
N LEU A 126 10.63 -6.88 0.16
CA LEU A 126 10.20 -6.48 -1.18
C LEU A 126 9.47 -7.66 -1.80
N LEU A 127 8.31 -7.41 -2.40
CA LEU A 127 7.45 -8.42 -3.03
C LEU A 127 7.75 -8.59 -4.53
N VAL A 128 8.56 -7.68 -5.07
CA VAL A 128 9.11 -7.72 -6.43
C VAL A 128 10.60 -7.45 -6.39
N SER A 129 11.27 -7.78 -7.50
CA SER A 129 12.66 -7.39 -7.75
C SER A 129 12.74 -6.36 -8.87
N ARG A 130 13.92 -5.77 -9.10
CA ARG A 130 14.14 -4.86 -10.24
C ARG A 130 13.87 -5.54 -11.57
N GLU A 131 14.25 -6.82 -11.68
CA GLU A 131 14.09 -7.64 -12.89
C GLU A 131 12.61 -7.81 -13.28
N TYR A 132 11.68 -7.73 -12.32
CA TYR A 132 10.25 -7.74 -12.63
C TYR A 132 9.86 -6.58 -13.55
N PHE A 133 10.35 -5.38 -13.27
CA PHE A 133 10.06 -4.20 -14.11
C PHE A 133 10.77 -4.26 -15.47
N GLU A 134 11.96 -4.85 -15.53
CA GLU A 134 12.64 -5.10 -16.81
C GLU A 134 11.86 -6.08 -17.70
N ILE A 135 11.13 -7.03 -17.10
CA ILE A 135 10.23 -7.91 -17.84
C ILE A 135 9.03 -7.12 -18.37
N LEU A 136 8.45 -6.21 -17.60
CA LEU A 136 7.37 -5.33 -18.07
C LEU A 136 7.83 -4.48 -19.27
N ASP A 137 9.01 -3.86 -19.17
CA ASP A 137 9.59 -3.05 -20.24
C ASP A 137 9.75 -3.85 -21.55
N LYS A 138 10.28 -5.08 -21.47
CA LYS A 138 10.48 -5.97 -22.63
C LYS A 138 9.17 -6.35 -23.33
N ASN A 139 8.03 -6.17 -22.67
CA ASN A 139 6.72 -6.56 -23.16
C ASN A 139 5.79 -5.37 -23.41
N ASN A 140 6.35 -4.16 -23.56
CA ASN A 140 5.61 -2.93 -23.85
C ASN A 140 4.55 -2.60 -22.80
N LEU A 141 4.82 -2.95 -21.54
CA LEU A 141 4.02 -2.54 -20.40
C LEU A 141 4.71 -1.35 -19.74
N TYR A 142 4.12 -0.17 -19.88
CA TYR A 142 4.63 1.07 -19.32
C TYR A 142 4.14 1.21 -17.89
N TRP A 143 5.02 1.45 -16.93
CA TRP A 143 4.65 1.34 -15.52
C TRP A 143 4.97 2.57 -14.68
N GLY A 144 4.16 2.77 -13.64
CA GLY A 144 4.33 3.82 -12.65
C GLY A 144 3.60 3.48 -11.35
N PHE A 145 3.64 4.40 -10.39
CA PHE A 145 3.10 4.16 -9.06
C PHE A 145 2.09 5.23 -8.65
N PHE A 146 1.01 4.80 -8.00
CA PHE A 146 0.09 5.69 -7.30
C PHE A 146 -0.21 5.11 -5.90
N SER A 147 0.24 5.79 -4.85
CA SER A 147 0.18 5.24 -3.49
C SER A 147 -0.20 6.26 -2.43
N GLY A 148 -0.80 5.76 -1.35
CA GLY A 148 -1.04 6.51 -0.12
C GLY A 148 0.19 6.62 0.79
N ALA A 149 1.33 6.06 0.39
CA ALA A 149 2.59 6.28 1.09
C ALA A 149 3.07 7.73 0.94
N THR A 150 3.69 8.29 2.00
CA THR A 150 4.37 9.58 1.92
C THR A 150 5.46 9.56 0.85
N ASN A 151 5.72 10.70 0.21
CA ASN A 151 6.71 10.79 -0.87
C ASN A 151 8.08 10.20 -0.48
N GLY A 152 8.58 10.50 0.72
CA GLY A 152 9.86 9.97 1.21
C GLY A 152 9.89 8.44 1.33
N SER A 153 8.82 7.81 1.85
CA SER A 153 8.76 6.34 1.98
C SER A 153 8.68 5.65 0.63
N ALA A 154 7.87 6.17 -0.29
CA ALA A 154 7.79 5.64 -1.64
C ALA A 154 9.15 5.74 -2.36
N GLN A 155 9.81 6.90 -2.31
CA GLN A 155 11.13 7.08 -2.91
C GLN A 155 12.20 6.18 -2.29
N TYR A 156 12.21 6.03 -0.96
CA TYR A 156 13.13 5.12 -0.29
C TYR A 156 12.99 3.69 -0.81
N ILE A 157 11.76 3.20 -0.93
CA ILE A 157 11.51 1.82 -1.37
C ILE A 157 11.85 1.67 -2.85
N LEU A 158 11.33 2.54 -3.71
CA LEU A 158 11.47 2.39 -5.16
C LEU A 158 12.91 2.65 -5.63
N GLN A 159 13.56 3.71 -5.13
CA GLN A 159 14.88 4.10 -5.62
C GLN A 159 16.00 3.49 -4.79
N ARG A 160 15.91 3.48 -3.46
CA ARG A 160 17.01 3.01 -2.61
C ARG A 160 17.00 1.50 -2.38
N ARG A 161 15.83 0.89 -2.12
CA ARG A 161 15.71 -0.55 -1.87
C ARG A 161 15.60 -1.37 -3.15
N LEU A 162 14.71 -0.97 -4.09
CA LEU A 162 14.53 -1.65 -5.38
C LEU A 162 15.54 -1.23 -6.45
N GLY A 163 16.11 -0.03 -6.35
CA GLY A 163 17.09 0.46 -7.32
C GLY A 163 16.47 0.93 -8.64
N LEU A 164 15.22 1.38 -8.65
CA LEU A 164 14.59 1.97 -9.83
C LEU A 164 15.08 3.40 -10.06
N GLU A 165 15.36 3.73 -11.32
CA GLU A 165 15.87 5.04 -11.72
C GLU A 165 14.72 5.96 -12.13
N ASN A 166 14.49 7.02 -11.35
CA ASN A 166 13.46 8.05 -11.60
C ASN A 166 12.08 7.48 -12.02
N PRO A 167 11.49 6.55 -11.24
CA PRO A 167 10.18 5.99 -11.56
C PRO A 167 9.10 7.08 -11.55
N VAL A 168 8.08 6.96 -12.40
CA VAL A 168 6.88 7.81 -12.27
C VAL A 168 6.17 7.43 -10.99
N LEU A 169 5.97 8.40 -10.10
CA LEU A 169 5.40 8.22 -8.78
C LEU A 169 4.44 9.38 -8.49
N VAL A 170 3.22 9.03 -8.10
CA VAL A 170 2.27 9.93 -7.43
C VAL A 170 2.08 9.38 -6.02
N ALA A 171 2.59 10.10 -5.04
CA ALA A 171 2.50 9.75 -3.62
C ALA A 171 1.35 10.51 -2.94
N MET A 172 1.17 10.26 -1.64
CA MET A 172 0.12 10.87 -0.82
C MET A 172 0.10 12.40 -0.88
N ASP A 173 1.27 13.03 -1.00
CA ASP A 173 1.42 14.49 -0.95
C ASP A 173 1.09 15.17 -2.30
N ASP A 174 0.95 14.37 -3.37
CA ASP A 174 0.82 14.87 -4.75
C ASP A 174 -0.64 15.00 -5.23
N ALA A 175 -1.58 14.29 -4.58
CA ALA A 175 -2.98 14.22 -5.00
C ALA A 175 -3.93 13.86 -3.83
N PRO A 176 -5.25 14.10 -3.96
CA PRO A 176 -6.23 13.61 -2.99
C PRO A 176 -6.11 12.10 -2.75
N SER A 177 -6.39 11.67 -1.51
CA SER A 177 -6.32 10.26 -1.13
C SER A 177 -7.32 9.40 -1.89
N LYS A 178 -6.96 8.14 -2.14
CA LYS A 178 -7.89 7.10 -2.58
C LYS A 178 -9.13 7.08 -1.65
N PRO A 179 -10.35 6.90 -2.18
CA PRO A 179 -10.66 6.42 -3.53
C PRO A 179 -10.84 7.54 -4.58
N ASP A 180 -10.25 8.72 -4.42
CA ASP A 180 -10.28 9.76 -5.47
C ASP A 180 -9.35 9.38 -6.65
N PRO A 181 -9.81 9.35 -7.91
CA PRO A 181 -9.00 8.94 -9.06
C PRO A 181 -8.07 10.03 -9.59
N THR A 182 -8.04 11.23 -9.02
CA THR A 182 -7.18 12.33 -9.46
C THR A 182 -5.70 11.92 -9.49
N GLY A 183 -5.22 11.21 -8.46
CA GLY A 183 -3.84 10.74 -8.42
C GLY A 183 -3.53 9.66 -9.47
N LEU A 184 -4.49 8.77 -9.75
CA LEU A 184 -4.38 7.80 -10.84
C LEU A 184 -4.25 8.49 -12.20
N PHE A 185 -5.10 9.48 -12.47
CA PHE A 185 -5.01 10.27 -13.71
C PHE A 185 -3.68 11.00 -13.84
N LEU A 186 -3.17 11.57 -12.76
CA LEU A 186 -1.87 12.24 -12.75
C LEU A 186 -0.73 11.25 -13.09
N ALA A 187 -0.72 10.06 -12.48
CA ALA A 187 0.31 9.06 -12.74
C ALA A 187 0.32 8.60 -14.21
N VAL A 188 -0.87 8.39 -14.77
CA VAL A 188 -1.04 8.01 -16.18
C VAL A 188 -0.57 9.14 -17.11
N ASN A 189 -1.00 10.38 -16.87
CA ASN A 189 -0.58 11.53 -17.69
C ASN A 189 0.94 11.73 -17.64
N LEU A 190 1.57 11.59 -16.46
CA LEU A 190 3.03 11.69 -16.32
C LEU A 190 3.77 10.63 -17.14
N LEU A 191 3.24 9.40 -17.22
CA LEU A 191 3.81 8.35 -18.07
C LEU A 191 3.64 8.67 -19.56
N GLU A 192 2.45 9.10 -19.95
CA GLU A 192 2.15 9.48 -21.34
C GLU A 192 3.06 10.60 -21.81
N GLU A 193 3.24 11.65 -21.01
CA GLU A 193 4.13 12.76 -21.33
C GLU A 193 5.59 12.32 -21.37
N LYS A 194 6.06 11.57 -20.36
CA LYS A 194 7.46 11.14 -20.25
C LYS A 194 7.87 10.22 -21.41
N LEU A 195 6.95 9.38 -21.90
CA LEU A 195 7.23 8.34 -22.90
C LEU A 195 6.57 8.61 -24.26
N SER A 196 5.85 9.73 -24.41
CA SER A 196 5.09 10.09 -25.63
C SER A 196 4.08 9.00 -26.05
N LEU A 197 3.32 8.47 -25.10
CA LEU A 197 2.37 7.38 -25.33
C LEU A 197 1.04 7.89 -25.88
N ASP A 198 0.30 7.00 -26.54
CA ASP A 198 -1.08 7.25 -26.95
C ASP A 198 -2.02 7.28 -25.73
N ASN A 199 -2.90 8.28 -25.69
CA ASN A 199 -3.93 8.43 -24.67
C ASN A 199 -5.07 7.40 -24.79
N SER A 200 -5.01 6.51 -25.78
CA SER A 200 -5.95 5.40 -25.96
C SER A 200 -5.53 4.12 -25.24
N LEU A 201 -4.28 4.03 -24.74
CA LEU A 201 -3.78 2.79 -24.12
C LEU A 201 -4.65 2.38 -22.92
N PRO A 202 -4.92 1.07 -22.75
CA PRO A 202 -5.61 0.56 -21.57
C PRO A 202 -4.74 0.79 -20.33
N VAL A 203 -5.40 1.10 -19.21
CA VAL A 203 -4.76 1.28 -17.91
C VAL A 203 -5.16 0.12 -17.00
N ILE A 204 -4.14 -0.59 -16.51
CA ILE A 204 -4.27 -1.66 -15.53
C ILE A 204 -3.75 -1.11 -14.20
N TYR A 205 -4.52 -1.28 -13.14
CA TYR A 205 -4.14 -0.89 -11.80
C TYR A 205 -4.02 -2.12 -10.90
N LEU A 206 -2.91 -2.25 -10.19
CA LEU A 206 -2.66 -3.31 -9.22
C LEU A 206 -2.66 -2.74 -7.80
N GLY A 207 -3.65 -3.13 -7.01
CA GLY A 207 -3.82 -2.69 -5.63
C GLY A 207 -4.29 -3.83 -4.73
N ASP A 208 -3.94 -3.77 -3.45
CA ASP A 208 -4.35 -4.76 -2.47
C ASP A 208 -5.64 -4.36 -1.74
N THR A 209 -6.02 -3.08 -1.72
CA THR A 209 -7.17 -2.61 -0.96
C THR A 209 -8.44 -2.43 -1.79
N VAL A 210 -9.60 -2.43 -1.12
CA VAL A 210 -10.88 -2.04 -1.73
C VAL A 210 -10.85 -0.59 -2.25
N ALA A 211 -10.13 0.32 -1.56
CA ALA A 211 -10.04 1.71 -1.99
C ALA A 211 -9.33 1.84 -3.34
N ASP A 212 -8.33 0.99 -3.61
CA ASP A 212 -7.68 0.91 -4.92
C ASP A 212 -8.68 0.52 -6.01
N ILE A 213 -9.44 -0.56 -5.79
CA ILE A 213 -10.43 -1.05 -6.76
C ILE A 213 -11.48 0.03 -7.04
N ILE A 214 -12.04 0.65 -6.00
CA ILE A 214 -13.02 1.73 -6.14
C ILE A 214 -12.43 2.93 -6.90
N THR A 215 -11.14 3.23 -6.71
CA THR A 215 -10.46 4.32 -7.44
C THR A 215 -10.53 4.08 -8.95
N VAL A 216 -10.26 2.86 -9.40
CA VAL A 216 -10.32 2.49 -10.82
C VAL A 216 -11.76 2.52 -11.34
N MET A 217 -12.72 2.07 -10.55
CA MET A 217 -14.14 2.12 -10.92
C MET A 217 -14.61 3.56 -11.12
N LYS A 218 -14.22 4.49 -10.25
CA LYS A 218 -14.51 5.92 -10.44
C LYS A 218 -13.76 6.52 -11.63
N ALA A 219 -12.52 6.10 -11.87
CA ALA A 219 -11.78 6.52 -13.06
C ALA A 219 -12.54 6.13 -14.33
N LYS A 220 -13.09 4.90 -14.37
CA LYS A 220 -13.94 4.40 -15.45
C LYS A 220 -15.25 5.17 -15.61
N GLU A 221 -15.87 5.60 -14.53
CA GLU A 221 -17.07 6.45 -14.57
C GLU A 221 -16.78 7.84 -15.16
N ILE A 222 -15.63 8.42 -14.80
CA ILE A 222 -15.24 9.79 -15.21
C ILE A 222 -14.67 9.81 -16.64
N LYS A 223 -13.90 8.80 -17.03
CA LYS A 223 -13.25 8.66 -18.34
C LYS A 223 -13.61 7.33 -19.03
N PRO A 224 -14.88 7.10 -19.39
CA PRO A 224 -15.35 5.81 -19.92
C PRO A 224 -14.80 5.48 -21.32
N GLU A 225 -14.23 6.45 -22.03
CA GLU A 225 -13.61 6.27 -23.34
C GLU A 225 -12.33 5.43 -23.31
N ARG A 226 -11.68 5.34 -22.15
CA ARG A 226 -10.49 4.54 -21.91
C ARG A 226 -10.84 3.23 -21.21
N GLU A 227 -10.13 2.17 -21.55
CA GLU A 227 -10.26 0.89 -20.85
C GLU A 227 -9.49 0.95 -19.51
N TRP A 228 -10.22 0.79 -18.40
CA TRP A 228 -9.69 0.76 -17.04
C TRP A 228 -9.91 -0.63 -16.44
N ILE A 229 -8.83 -1.26 -15.98
CA ILE A 229 -8.83 -2.62 -15.45
C ILE A 229 -8.27 -2.58 -14.03
N ALA A 230 -9.08 -2.97 -13.06
CA ALA A 230 -8.65 -3.13 -11.67
C ALA A 230 -8.23 -4.60 -11.44
N VAL A 231 -7.04 -4.81 -10.92
CA VAL A 231 -6.52 -6.13 -10.52
C VAL A 231 -6.23 -6.10 -9.04
N GLY A 232 -6.91 -6.96 -8.29
CA GLY A 232 -6.64 -7.13 -6.86
C GLY A 232 -5.37 -7.95 -6.65
N VAL A 233 -4.54 -7.57 -5.69
CA VAL A 233 -3.37 -8.35 -5.24
C VAL A 233 -3.63 -8.77 -3.80
N LEU A 234 -3.57 -10.07 -3.49
CA LEU A 234 -3.72 -10.48 -2.10
C LEU A 234 -2.49 -10.06 -1.30
N PRO A 235 -2.65 -9.27 -0.22
CA PRO A 235 -1.53 -8.85 0.58
C PRO A 235 -0.98 -10.03 1.39
N PRO A 236 0.34 -10.10 1.67
CA PRO A 236 0.99 -11.27 2.26
C PRO A 236 0.38 -11.77 3.57
N HIS A 237 -0.16 -10.86 4.39
CA HIS A 237 -0.74 -11.19 5.69
C HIS A 237 -2.10 -11.90 5.58
N VAL A 238 -2.80 -11.78 4.45
CA VAL A 238 -4.07 -12.46 4.19
C VAL A 238 -3.82 -13.76 3.42
N SER A 239 -2.83 -13.79 2.51
CA SER A 239 -2.53 -14.94 1.66
C SER A 239 -2.19 -16.23 2.41
N ASN A 240 -1.77 -16.15 3.68
CA ASN A 240 -1.37 -17.30 4.49
C ASN A 240 -2.54 -18.05 5.17
N ASP A 241 -3.75 -17.50 5.13
CA ASP A 241 -4.96 -18.09 5.72
C ASP A 241 -6.00 -18.26 4.62
N ASN A 242 -6.29 -19.51 4.22
CA ASN A 242 -7.14 -19.79 3.07
C ASN A 242 -8.56 -19.19 3.22
N GLU A 243 -9.14 -19.23 4.42
CA GLU A 243 -10.51 -18.73 4.61
C GLU A 243 -10.55 -17.19 4.58
N LYS A 244 -9.57 -16.54 5.23
CA LYS A 244 -9.44 -15.07 5.18
C LYS A 244 -9.08 -14.59 3.77
N GLY A 245 -8.18 -15.30 3.09
CA GLY A 245 -7.75 -15.06 1.72
C GLY A 245 -8.92 -15.10 0.74
N ASP A 246 -9.73 -16.14 0.80
CA ASP A 246 -10.90 -16.28 -0.06
C ASP A 246 -11.95 -15.20 0.20
N LYS A 247 -12.20 -14.87 1.48
CA LYS A 247 -13.12 -13.78 1.84
C LYS A 247 -12.64 -12.43 1.32
N TYR A 248 -11.35 -12.13 1.47
CA TYR A 248 -10.77 -10.87 1.02
C TYR A 248 -10.73 -10.77 -0.50
N ARG A 249 -10.38 -11.86 -1.18
CA ARG A 249 -10.50 -12.00 -2.64
C ARG A 249 -11.91 -11.67 -3.11
N GLN A 250 -12.93 -12.25 -2.48
CA GLN A 250 -14.31 -11.99 -2.84
C GLN A 250 -14.67 -10.51 -2.61
N GLN A 251 -14.20 -9.91 -1.52
CA GLN A 251 -14.42 -8.48 -1.25
C GLN A 251 -13.83 -7.57 -2.34
N LEU A 252 -12.64 -7.88 -2.86
CA LEU A 252 -12.03 -7.13 -3.96
C LEU A 252 -12.82 -7.30 -5.27
N ILE A 253 -13.28 -8.52 -5.57
CA ILE A 253 -14.12 -8.82 -6.75
C ILE A 253 -15.45 -8.06 -6.67
N ASP A 254 -16.13 -8.13 -5.51
CA ASP A 254 -17.41 -7.44 -5.28
C ASP A 254 -17.28 -5.92 -5.39
N SER A 255 -16.09 -5.38 -5.12
CA SER A 255 -15.78 -3.96 -5.25
C SER A 255 -15.47 -3.52 -6.70
N GLY A 256 -15.32 -4.47 -7.63
CA GLY A 256 -15.09 -4.19 -9.06
C GLY A 256 -13.77 -4.72 -9.64
N ALA A 257 -12.99 -5.51 -8.89
CA ALA A 257 -11.77 -6.10 -9.42
C ALA A 257 -12.12 -7.07 -10.56
N SER A 258 -11.45 -6.92 -11.71
CA SER A 258 -11.66 -7.81 -12.86
C SER A 258 -11.18 -9.23 -12.57
N PHE A 259 -10.11 -9.34 -11.78
CA PHE A 259 -9.58 -10.58 -11.22
C PHE A 259 -8.65 -10.25 -10.05
N VAL A 260 -8.25 -11.28 -9.32
CA VAL A 260 -7.36 -11.15 -8.15
C VAL A 260 -6.22 -12.15 -8.27
N VAL A 261 -4.99 -11.72 -8.05
CA VAL A 261 -3.77 -12.55 -8.03
C VAL A 261 -3.31 -12.82 -6.59
N ASN A 262 -2.61 -13.93 -6.36
CA ASN A 262 -2.12 -14.28 -5.01
C ASN A 262 -0.88 -13.48 -4.62
N GLN A 263 -0.04 -13.20 -5.61
CA GLN A 263 1.15 -12.36 -5.49
C GLN A 263 1.29 -11.51 -6.75
N ILE A 264 1.94 -10.37 -6.61
CA ILE A 264 2.12 -9.39 -7.68
C ILE A 264 2.85 -9.97 -8.91
N THR A 265 3.77 -10.91 -8.71
CA THR A 265 4.49 -11.55 -9.82
C THR A 265 3.57 -12.38 -10.71
N ASP A 266 2.48 -12.91 -10.17
CA ASP A 266 1.52 -13.73 -10.93
C ASP A 266 0.80 -12.91 -12.01
N PHE A 267 0.75 -11.57 -11.89
CA PHE A 267 0.12 -10.70 -12.90
C PHE A 267 0.73 -10.91 -14.29
N TYR A 268 2.04 -11.13 -14.35
CA TYR A 268 2.76 -11.28 -15.60
C TYR A 268 2.84 -12.75 -16.08
N ASP A 269 2.55 -13.72 -15.21
CA ASP A 269 2.59 -15.16 -15.55
C ASP A 269 1.36 -15.65 -16.35
N PHE A 270 0.53 -14.74 -16.89
CA PHE A 270 -0.70 -15.03 -17.67
C PHE A 270 -0.56 -14.85 -19.18
#